data_AF-A0AA35SIA0-F1
#
_entry.id   AF-A0AA35SIA0-F1
#
_cell.length_a   1.000
_cell.length_b   1.000
_cell.length_c   1.000
_cell.angle_alpha   90.00
_cell.angle_beta   90.00
_cell.angle_gamma   90.00
#
_symmetry.space_group_name_H-M   'P 1'
#
loop_
_entity.id
_entity.type
_entity.pdbx_description
1 polymer ?
#
loop_
_entity_poly.entity_id
_entity_poly.type
_entity_poly.pdbx_seq_one_letter_code
_entity_poly.pdbx_strand_id
1 'polypeptide(L)'
;MLASYHHTWLGRHAMKPLGCETPLSWRCATIRINEEMAAAASWAAKLKLHNQKHPPAPKTEEERRKEDERLFEEEYTSLRGEAEKKYEHIPRFYCKPPRDDQVLQQKLREDARAVFLQRRGSELMDNEELTKLWSILEEKHTPPDLGTDEQMISYTAFLNIKDQVSDKCKPFFTAEVFTKLLRDDPYGRVSVSQLFSYIMRKVWLQQTRIGLSLFDIQGLGYLKESDLENYILELIPTLPQLNCLEESFYSFYVCTAVRKFFFFLDPLRTGGF
;
A
#
# COMPACT_ATOMS: atom_id res chain seq x y z
N MET A 1 46.77 4.30 -38.24
CA MET A 1 46.87 2.83 -38.18
C MET A 1 45.53 2.28 -38.65
N LEU A 2 45.37 2.02 -39.96
CA LEU A 2 45.50 0.69 -40.60
C LEU A 2 44.48 -0.31 -40.02
N ALA A 3 43.37 -0.61 -40.74
CA ALA A 3 43.19 -1.75 -41.67
C ALA A 3 43.07 -3.12 -40.92
N SER A 4 42.24 -4.13 -41.21
CA SER A 4 41.40 -4.53 -42.34
C SER A 4 40.46 -5.69 -41.91
N TYR A 5 39.31 -5.77 -42.57
CA TYR A 5 38.66 -6.94 -43.20
C TYR A 5 39.35 -8.32 -43.14
N HIS A 6 38.58 -9.41 -42.92
CA HIS A 6 38.57 -10.58 -43.82
C HIS A 6 37.34 -11.52 -43.66
N HIS A 7 36.80 -11.92 -44.83
CA HIS A 7 35.79 -12.96 -45.11
C HIS A 7 36.41 -14.37 -45.17
N THR A 8 35.60 -15.41 -44.91
CA THR A 8 35.56 -16.78 -45.54
C THR A 8 34.31 -17.48 -44.97
N TRP A 9 33.28 -18.01 -45.66
CA TRP A 9 33.07 -18.83 -46.88
C TRP A 9 33.76 -20.20 -46.88
N LEU A 10 32.95 -21.28 -46.75
CA LEU A 10 33.05 -22.65 -47.30
C LEU A 10 32.14 -23.58 -46.46
N GLY A 11 31.32 -24.49 -46.99
CA GLY A 11 31.16 -24.96 -48.36
C GLY A 11 29.91 -25.82 -48.50
N ARG A 12 29.32 -25.74 -49.70
CA ARG A 12 28.33 -26.68 -50.25
C ARG A 12 29.04 -27.98 -50.62
N HIS A 13 28.46 -29.12 -50.25
CA HIS A 13 28.70 -30.38 -50.95
C HIS A 13 27.38 -30.94 -51.48
N ALA A 14 27.35 -31.10 -52.80
CA ALA A 14 26.32 -31.78 -53.56
C ALA A 14 26.53 -33.30 -53.51
N MET A 15 25.43 -34.06 -53.46
CA MET A 15 25.39 -35.44 -53.96
C MET A 15 24.10 -35.67 -54.76
N LYS A 16 24.26 -36.41 -55.86
CA LYS A 16 23.42 -36.53 -57.05
C LYS A 16 22.21 -37.48 -56.89
N PRO A 17 21.23 -37.44 -57.82
CA PRO A 17 20.09 -38.35 -57.88
C PRO A 17 20.40 -39.61 -58.71
N LEU A 18 19.82 -40.75 -58.31
CA LEU A 18 19.71 -42.03 -59.02
C LEU A 18 18.37 -42.63 -58.56
N GLY A 19 17.46 -43.18 -59.35
CA GLY A 19 17.38 -43.49 -60.77
C GLY A 19 15.95 -44.03 -61.02
N CYS A 20 15.49 -43.91 -62.26
CA CYS A 20 14.21 -44.40 -62.77
C CYS A 20 14.18 -45.93 -62.79
N GLU A 21 13.17 -46.57 -62.20
CA GLU A 21 12.59 -47.83 -62.69
C GLU A 21 11.09 -47.88 -62.31
N THR A 22 10.21 -47.90 -63.32
CA THR A 22 8.81 -48.27 -63.15
C THR A 22 8.68 -49.79 -63.28
N PRO A 23 8.02 -50.47 -62.34
CA PRO A 23 7.38 -51.74 -62.63
C PRO A 23 5.89 -51.63 -62.33
N LEU A 24 5.04 -51.89 -63.34
CA LEU A 24 3.71 -52.58 -63.38
C LEU A 24 2.81 -52.69 -62.10
N SER A 25 3.05 -51.90 -61.05
CA SER A 25 2.50 -52.00 -59.69
C SER A 25 1.33 -51.05 -59.49
N TRP A 26 1.29 -49.93 -60.21
CA TRP A 26 0.29 -48.88 -60.03
C TRP A 26 -1.14 -49.37 -60.31
N ARG A 27 -1.36 -50.26 -61.28
CA ARG A 27 -2.70 -50.83 -61.50
C ARG A 27 -3.19 -51.69 -60.33
N CYS A 28 -2.30 -52.46 -59.69
CA CYS A 28 -2.64 -53.22 -58.49
C CYS A 28 -2.75 -52.32 -57.25
N ALA A 29 -1.92 -51.27 -57.14
CA ALA A 29 -1.96 -50.31 -56.04
C ALA A 29 -3.26 -49.47 -56.06
N THR A 30 -3.73 -49.03 -57.23
CA THR A 30 -5.00 -48.29 -57.34
C THR A 30 -6.21 -49.18 -57.01
N ILE A 31 -6.20 -50.46 -57.39
CA ILE A 31 -7.26 -51.41 -57.01
C ILE A 31 -7.26 -51.63 -55.49
N ARG A 32 -6.08 -51.83 -54.89
CA ARG A 32 -5.93 -52.05 -53.45
C ARG A 32 -6.33 -50.83 -52.62
N ILE A 33 -6.00 -49.62 -53.06
CA ILE A 33 -6.44 -48.36 -52.43
C ILE A 33 -7.96 -48.19 -52.56
N ASN A 34 -8.55 -48.50 -53.71
CA ASN A 34 -10.00 -48.45 -53.88
C ASN A 34 -10.73 -49.47 -53.02
N GLU A 35 -10.19 -50.69 -52.84
CA GLU A 35 -10.72 -51.70 -51.93
C GLU A 35 -10.58 -51.30 -50.46
N GLU A 36 -9.46 -50.70 -50.06
CA GLU A 36 -9.23 -50.19 -48.70
C GLU A 36 -10.12 -48.98 -48.38
N MET A 37 -10.31 -48.05 -49.32
CA MET A 37 -11.22 -46.92 -49.17
C MET A 37 -12.69 -47.37 -49.15
N ALA A 38 -13.07 -48.39 -49.95
CA ALA A 38 -14.38 -49.01 -49.89
C ALA A 38 -14.61 -49.77 -48.56
N ALA A 39 -13.58 -50.44 -48.04
CA ALA A 39 -13.61 -51.11 -46.73
C ALA A 39 -13.72 -50.09 -45.58
N ALA A 40 -13.02 -48.95 -45.66
CA ALA A 40 -13.11 -47.87 -44.69
C ALA A 40 -14.48 -47.18 -44.71
N ALA A 41 -15.05 -46.96 -45.91
CA ALA A 41 -16.41 -46.44 -46.06
C ALA A 41 -17.46 -47.42 -45.51
N SER A 42 -17.27 -48.72 -45.74
CA SER A 42 -18.09 -49.81 -45.18
C SER A 42 -18.01 -49.87 -43.65
N TRP A 43 -16.82 -49.68 -43.08
CA TRP A 43 -16.62 -49.65 -41.63
C TRP A 43 -17.24 -48.40 -41.00
N ALA A 44 -17.05 -47.21 -41.58
CA ALA A 44 -17.67 -45.98 -41.09
C ALA A 44 -19.21 -46.05 -41.16
N ALA A 45 -19.77 -46.65 -42.21
CA ALA A 45 -21.21 -46.87 -42.34
C ALA A 45 -21.72 -47.89 -41.30
N LYS A 46 -20.98 -48.98 -41.06
CA LYS A 46 -21.29 -49.95 -39.99
C LYS A 46 -21.21 -49.34 -38.61
N LEU A 47 -20.23 -48.48 -38.34
CA LEU A 47 -20.07 -47.79 -37.06
C LEU A 47 -21.22 -46.81 -36.82
N LYS A 48 -21.64 -46.06 -37.85
CA LYS A 48 -22.83 -45.19 -37.78
C LYS A 48 -24.10 -45.99 -37.53
N LEU A 49 -24.28 -47.12 -38.21
CA LEU A 49 -25.44 -47.99 -38.00
C LEU A 49 -25.43 -48.64 -36.61
N HIS A 50 -24.25 -49.00 -36.10
CA HIS A 50 -24.05 -49.52 -34.75
C HIS A 50 -24.40 -48.46 -33.69
N ASN A 51 -23.94 -47.22 -33.86
CA ASN A 51 -24.24 -46.12 -32.94
C ASN A 51 -25.71 -45.67 -33.00
N GLN A 52 -26.39 -45.87 -34.12
CA GLN A 52 -27.85 -45.69 -34.20
C GLN A 52 -28.63 -46.81 -33.51
N LYS A 53 -28.14 -48.06 -33.58
CA LYS A 53 -28.76 -49.22 -32.92
C LYS A 53 -28.45 -49.26 -31.42
N HIS A 54 -27.31 -48.72 -31.01
CA HIS A 54 -26.87 -48.60 -29.63
C HIS A 54 -26.49 -47.14 -29.36
N PRO A 55 -27.47 -46.26 -29.09
CA PRO A 55 -27.16 -44.90 -28.69
C PRO A 55 -26.29 -44.97 -27.42
N PRO A 56 -25.20 -44.18 -27.33
CA PRO A 56 -24.43 -44.10 -26.10
C PRO A 56 -25.36 -43.73 -24.95
N ALA A 57 -25.20 -44.41 -23.82
CA ALA A 57 -26.02 -44.14 -22.64
C ALA A 57 -26.00 -42.64 -22.33
N PRO A 58 -27.15 -42.03 -21.98
CA PRO A 58 -27.18 -40.62 -21.62
C PRO A 58 -26.20 -40.42 -20.46
N LYS A 59 -25.20 -39.56 -20.67
CA LYS A 59 -24.20 -39.22 -19.65
C LYS A 59 -24.91 -38.87 -18.35
N THR A 60 -24.40 -39.36 -17.24
CA THR A 60 -24.95 -39.08 -15.92
C THR A 60 -24.86 -37.58 -15.66
N GLU A 61 -25.76 -37.00 -14.86
CA GLU A 61 -25.73 -35.57 -14.53
C GLU A 61 -24.37 -35.13 -13.95
N GLU A 62 -23.76 -36.00 -13.15
CA GLU A 62 -22.42 -35.78 -12.58
C GLU A 62 -21.31 -35.70 -13.65
N GLU A 63 -21.44 -36.48 -14.72
CA GLU A 63 -20.47 -36.51 -15.83
C GLU A 63 -20.63 -35.30 -16.73
N ARG A 64 -21.89 -34.85 -16.95
CA ARG A 64 -22.19 -33.59 -17.63
C ARG A 64 -21.64 -32.40 -16.85
N ARG A 65 -21.87 -32.34 -15.54
CA ARG A 65 -21.36 -31.25 -14.69
C ARG A 65 -19.83 -31.16 -14.71
N LYS A 66 -19.14 -32.31 -14.65
CA LYS A 66 -17.68 -32.37 -14.75
C LYS A 66 -17.17 -31.96 -16.13
N GLU A 67 -17.91 -32.30 -17.18
CA GLU A 67 -17.57 -31.90 -18.54
C GLU A 67 -17.77 -30.40 -18.74
N ASP A 68 -18.86 -29.84 -18.21
CA ASP A 68 -19.14 -28.40 -18.22
C ASP A 68 -18.11 -27.61 -17.39
N GLU A 69 -17.73 -28.12 -16.20
CA GLU A 69 -16.65 -27.54 -15.39
C GLU A 69 -15.32 -27.55 -16.14
N ARG A 70 -14.98 -28.65 -16.80
CA ARG A 70 -13.75 -28.74 -17.61
C ARG A 70 -13.78 -27.79 -18.80
N LEU A 71 -14.93 -27.71 -19.50
CA LEU A 71 -15.10 -26.81 -20.64
C LEU A 71 -15.01 -25.36 -20.21
N PHE A 72 -15.60 -25.02 -19.05
CA PHE A 72 -15.52 -23.70 -18.44
C PHE A 72 -14.08 -23.34 -18.07
N GLU A 73 -13.33 -24.26 -17.45
CA GLU A 73 -11.93 -24.04 -17.07
C GLU A 73 -11.05 -23.78 -18.31
N GLU A 74 -11.23 -24.57 -19.38
CA GLU A 74 -10.51 -24.43 -20.66
C GLU A 74 -10.84 -23.09 -21.37
N GLU A 75 -12.13 -22.76 -21.50
CA GLU A 75 -12.57 -21.48 -22.10
C GLU A 75 -12.13 -20.29 -21.25
N TYR A 76 -12.25 -20.38 -19.92
CA TYR A 76 -11.81 -19.31 -19.01
C TYR A 76 -10.30 -19.08 -19.09
N THR A 77 -9.49 -20.14 -19.11
CA THR A 77 -8.03 -20.01 -19.26
C THR A 77 -7.62 -19.51 -20.64
N SER A 78 -8.33 -19.92 -21.70
CA SER A 78 -8.13 -19.43 -23.07
C SER A 78 -8.47 -17.95 -23.21
N LEU A 79 -9.63 -17.51 -22.69
CA LEU A 79 -10.13 -16.14 -22.79
C LEU A 79 -9.42 -15.15 -21.85
N ARG A 80 -8.90 -15.62 -20.72
CA ARG A 80 -8.13 -14.79 -19.77
C ARG A 80 -6.78 -14.35 -20.37
N GLY A 81 -6.38 -14.91 -21.52
CA GLY A 81 -5.04 -14.78 -22.08
C GLY A 81 -4.02 -15.53 -21.21
N GLU A 82 -2.77 -15.62 -21.67
CA GLU A 82 -1.67 -15.93 -20.73
C GLU A 82 -1.87 -15.01 -19.52
N ALA A 83 -1.77 -15.55 -18.31
CA ALA A 83 -1.70 -14.72 -17.12
C ALA A 83 -0.38 -13.93 -17.21
N GLU A 84 -0.36 -12.93 -18.09
CA GLU A 84 0.74 -12.03 -18.27
C GLU A 84 1.06 -11.49 -16.89
N LYS A 85 2.35 -11.27 -16.68
CA LYS A 85 3.06 -10.76 -15.50
C LYS A 85 2.57 -9.39 -15.03
N LYS A 86 1.26 -9.15 -15.03
CA LYS A 86 0.54 -7.90 -14.76
C LYS A 86 0.81 -7.36 -13.35
N TYR A 87 1.43 -8.18 -12.50
CA TYR A 87 1.80 -7.84 -11.13
C TYR A 87 3.31 -7.89 -10.86
N GLU A 88 4.18 -8.16 -11.84
CA GLU A 88 5.65 -8.11 -11.60
C GLU A 88 6.12 -6.68 -11.28
N HIS A 89 5.47 -5.66 -11.87
CA HIS A 89 5.79 -4.24 -11.65
C HIS A 89 4.92 -3.58 -10.57
N ILE A 90 3.93 -4.28 -10.01
CA ILE A 90 3.05 -3.73 -8.98
C ILE A 90 3.65 -4.07 -7.62
N PRO A 91 4.12 -3.07 -6.84
CA PRO A 91 4.67 -3.32 -5.52
C PRO A 91 3.62 -3.97 -4.62
N ARG A 92 4.07 -4.88 -3.75
CA ARG A 92 3.19 -5.46 -2.74
C ARG A 92 2.77 -4.37 -1.75
N PHE A 93 1.51 -3.94 -1.83
CA PHE A 93 0.95 -2.89 -0.98
C PHE A 93 0.27 -3.43 0.28
N TYR A 94 -0.05 -4.73 0.33
CA TYR A 94 -0.71 -5.37 1.47
C TYR A 94 0.09 -6.57 1.99
N CYS A 95 0.40 -6.49 3.29
CA CYS A 95 1.01 -7.57 4.06
C CYS A 95 0.02 -7.97 5.15
N LYS A 96 -0.49 -9.21 5.09
CA LYS A 96 -1.36 -9.76 6.13
C LYS A 96 -0.60 -9.74 7.47
N PRO A 97 -1.23 -9.28 8.56
CA PRO A 97 -0.65 -9.44 9.89
C PRO A 97 -0.30 -10.90 10.18
N PRO A 98 0.80 -11.16 10.91
CA PRO A 98 1.13 -12.49 11.36
C PRO A 98 -0.01 -13.03 12.23
N ARG A 99 -0.23 -14.34 12.15
CA ARG A 99 -1.21 -15.04 12.99
C ARG A 99 -0.63 -15.25 14.39
N ASP A 100 -1.49 -15.52 15.36
CA ASP A 100 -1.11 -15.70 16.78
C ASP A 100 -0.12 -16.85 17.01
N ASP A 101 -0.07 -17.85 16.11
CA ASP A 101 0.91 -18.95 16.14
C ASP A 101 2.32 -18.51 15.75
N GLN A 102 2.48 -17.33 15.12
CA GLN A 102 3.73 -16.83 14.57
C GLN A 102 4.40 -15.82 15.50
N VAL A 103 4.70 -16.27 16.73
CA VAL A 103 5.24 -15.44 17.82
C VAL A 103 6.46 -14.61 17.41
N LEU A 104 7.40 -15.20 16.66
CA LEU A 104 8.61 -14.50 16.22
C LEU A 104 8.30 -13.32 15.29
N GLN A 105 7.36 -13.50 14.34
CA GLN A 105 7.00 -12.44 13.39
C GLN A 105 6.24 -11.32 14.10
N GLN A 106 5.41 -11.67 15.09
CA GLN A 106 4.71 -10.70 15.91
C GLN A 106 5.70 -9.86 16.73
N LYS A 107 6.67 -10.49 17.40
CA LYS A 107 7.71 -9.80 18.17
C LYS A 107 8.60 -8.91 17.30
N LEU A 108 9.00 -9.40 16.13
CA LEU A 108 9.76 -8.59 15.17
C LEU A 108 8.97 -7.36 14.72
N ARG A 109 7.66 -7.50 14.48
CA ARG A 109 6.79 -6.39 14.11
C ARG A 109 6.65 -5.38 15.24
N GLU A 110 6.44 -5.85 16.47
CA GLU A 110 6.37 -5.00 17.66
C GLU A 110 7.66 -4.18 17.82
N ASP A 111 8.82 -4.82 17.74
CA ASP A 111 10.13 -4.17 17.88
C ASP A 111 10.40 -3.17 16.74
N ALA A 112 10.16 -3.57 15.48
CA ALA A 112 10.30 -2.68 14.34
C ALA A 112 9.39 -1.45 14.45
N ARG A 113 8.17 -1.61 14.97
CA ARG A 113 7.25 -0.49 15.25
C ARG A 113 7.76 0.40 16.36
N ALA A 114 8.25 -0.17 17.46
CA ALA A 114 8.80 0.60 18.58
C ALA A 114 9.97 1.49 18.12
N VAL A 115 10.92 0.92 17.37
CA VAL A 115 12.06 1.66 16.80
C VAL A 115 11.59 2.74 15.82
N PHE A 116 10.60 2.43 14.97
CA PHE A 116 10.03 3.42 14.05
C PHE A 116 9.39 4.60 14.78
N LEU A 117 8.56 4.32 15.80
CA LEU A 117 7.89 5.35 16.59
C LEU A 117 8.88 6.18 17.41
N GLN A 118 9.91 5.54 17.97
CA GLN A 118 10.99 6.24 18.66
C GLN A 118 11.70 7.22 17.72
N ARG A 119 12.06 6.77 16.51
CA ARG A 119 12.69 7.63 15.49
C ARG A 119 11.79 8.82 15.12
N ARG A 120 10.50 8.56 14.89
CA ARG A 120 9.52 9.62 14.63
C ARG A 120 9.41 10.60 15.79
N GLY A 121 9.49 10.11 17.03
CA GLY A 121 9.50 10.94 18.24
C GLY A 121 10.72 11.84 18.31
N SER A 122 11.92 11.32 18.00
CA SER A 122 13.17 12.09 17.99
C SER A 122 13.22 13.16 16.89
N GLU A 123 12.46 12.99 15.79
CA GLU A 123 12.33 13.99 14.73
C GLU A 123 11.48 15.21 15.17
N LEU A 124 10.68 15.10 16.24
CA LEU A 124 9.89 16.21 16.76
C LEU A 124 10.72 17.18 17.59
N MET A 125 10.27 18.44 17.64
CA MET A 125 10.89 19.46 18.49
C MET A 125 10.57 19.18 19.96
N ASP A 126 11.59 19.27 20.80
CA ASP A 126 11.42 19.19 22.25
C ASP A 126 11.08 20.58 22.86
N ASN A 127 10.83 20.60 24.17
CA ASN A 127 10.45 21.84 24.87
C ASN A 127 11.59 22.89 24.87
N GLU A 128 12.85 22.47 24.85
CA GLU A 128 13.99 23.40 24.82
C GLU A 128 14.12 24.04 23.43
N GLU A 129 13.97 23.27 22.37
CA GLU A 129 13.94 23.73 20.98
C GLU A 129 12.76 24.69 20.74
N LEU A 130 11.59 24.39 21.31
CA LEU A 130 10.42 25.29 21.26
C LEU A 130 10.67 26.60 22.00
N THR A 131 11.32 26.55 23.16
CA THR A 131 11.69 27.76 23.92
C THR A 131 12.70 28.62 23.14
N LYS A 132 13.71 27.99 22.54
CA LYS A 132 14.69 28.67 21.67
C LYS A 132 14.02 29.32 20.45
N LEU A 133 13.08 28.62 19.82
CA LEU A 133 12.31 29.14 18.69
C LEU A 133 11.54 30.41 19.08
N TRP A 134 10.88 30.41 20.24
CA TRP A 134 10.18 31.59 20.75
C TRP A 134 11.12 32.79 20.88
N SER A 135 12.28 32.60 21.52
CA SER A 135 13.27 33.67 21.69
C SER A 135 13.78 34.23 20.35
N ILE A 136 14.03 33.37 19.35
CA ILE A 136 14.48 33.81 18.01
C ILE A 136 13.39 34.64 17.32
N LEU A 137 12.12 34.20 17.43
CA LEU A 137 10.99 34.92 16.83
C LEU A 137 10.79 36.29 17.49
N GLU A 138 10.94 36.38 18.82
CA GLU A 138 10.88 37.65 19.55
C GLU A 138 12.03 38.60 19.16
N GLU A 139 13.24 38.09 18.88
CA GLU A 139 14.37 38.95 18.49
C GLU A 139 14.20 39.55 17.08
N LYS A 140 13.54 38.83 16.17
CA LYS A 140 13.45 39.18 14.74
C LYS A 140 12.10 39.78 14.32
N HIS A 141 11.33 40.31 15.27
CA HIS A 141 10.11 41.05 14.95
C HIS A 141 10.42 42.30 14.10
N THR A 142 9.46 42.72 13.28
CA THR A 142 9.59 43.80 12.30
C THR A 142 8.76 45.02 12.73
N PRO A 143 9.40 46.17 13.01
CA PRO A 143 8.70 47.44 13.27
C PRO A 143 7.80 47.88 12.09
N PRO A 144 6.82 48.79 12.27
CA PRO A 144 6.50 49.52 13.49
C PRO A 144 5.66 48.70 14.47
N ASP A 145 5.96 48.87 15.76
CA ASP A 145 5.09 48.44 16.85
C ASP A 145 3.95 49.46 16.94
N LEU A 146 2.79 49.11 16.42
CA LEU A 146 1.63 50.02 16.32
C LEU A 146 0.91 50.24 17.67
N GLY A 147 1.63 50.10 18.80
CA GLY A 147 1.07 50.19 20.14
C GLY A 147 0.17 49.02 20.55
N THR A 148 -0.05 48.06 19.65
CA THR A 148 -0.52 46.72 20.00
C THR A 148 0.65 45.94 20.57
N ASP A 149 0.48 45.30 21.72
CA ASP A 149 1.45 44.38 22.35
C ASP A 149 1.76 43.12 21.49
N GLU A 150 1.26 43.10 20.25
CA GLU A 150 1.49 42.04 19.28
C GLU A 150 2.72 42.34 18.43
N GLN A 151 3.76 41.54 18.61
CA GLN A 151 4.93 41.52 17.75
C GLN A 151 4.58 40.92 16.38
N MET A 152 5.01 41.59 15.32
CA MET A 152 4.72 41.24 13.93
C MET A 152 6.00 40.86 13.19
N ILE A 153 5.92 39.96 12.22
CA ILE A 153 7.06 39.54 11.39
C ILE A 153 6.74 39.69 9.90
N SER A 154 7.67 40.32 9.17
CA SER A 154 7.62 40.42 7.71
C SER A 154 8.05 39.13 7.02
N TYR A 155 7.70 38.94 5.75
CA TYR A 155 8.08 37.74 5.00
C TYR A 155 9.60 37.59 4.83
N THR A 156 10.34 38.69 4.71
CA THR A 156 11.81 38.67 4.61
C THR A 156 12.44 38.21 5.91
N ALA A 157 11.99 38.73 7.06
CA ALA A 157 12.42 38.28 8.37
C ALA A 157 12.07 36.80 8.59
N PHE A 158 10.87 36.37 8.19
CA PHE A 158 10.43 34.97 8.25
C PHE A 158 11.37 34.02 7.49
N LEU A 159 11.85 34.42 6.31
CA LEU A 159 12.85 33.63 5.56
C LEU A 159 14.22 33.63 6.23
N ASN A 160 14.67 34.76 6.78
CA ASN A 160 15.97 34.85 7.45
C ASN A 160 16.05 33.99 8.73
N ILE A 161 14.92 33.80 9.42
CA ILE A 161 14.83 32.95 10.62
C ILE A 161 15.04 31.47 10.27
N LYS A 162 14.64 31.05 9.05
CA LYS A 162 14.75 29.66 8.61
C LYS A 162 16.17 29.09 8.71
N ASP A 163 17.18 29.92 8.50
CA ASP A 163 18.59 29.51 8.55
C ASP A 163 19.15 29.47 9.99
N GLN A 164 18.47 30.13 10.94
CA GLN A 164 18.87 30.21 12.35
C GLN A 164 18.18 29.15 13.23
N VAL A 165 17.07 28.59 12.77
CA VAL A 165 16.31 27.55 13.49
C VAL A 165 16.85 26.14 13.20
N SER A 166 16.51 25.20 14.09
CA SER A 166 16.88 23.79 13.93
C SER A 166 16.26 23.16 12.68
N ASP A 167 16.90 22.09 12.16
CA ASP A 167 16.44 21.38 10.97
C ASP A 167 15.00 20.85 11.09
N LYS A 168 14.58 20.50 12.32
CA LYS A 168 13.22 20.04 12.63
C LYS A 168 12.17 21.14 12.41
N CYS A 169 12.57 22.41 12.53
CA CYS A 169 11.67 23.55 12.41
C CYS A 169 11.52 24.06 10.98
N LYS A 170 12.54 23.84 10.13
CA LYS A 170 12.57 24.30 8.73
C LYS A 170 11.33 23.96 7.89
N PRO A 171 10.65 22.79 8.05
CA PRO A 171 9.43 22.48 7.31
C PRO A 171 8.26 23.44 7.59
N PHE A 172 8.27 24.17 8.71
CA PHE A 172 7.22 25.14 9.03
C PHE A 172 7.45 26.50 8.36
N PHE A 173 8.70 26.81 7.97
CA PHE A 173 9.06 28.06 7.31
C PHE A 173 8.87 27.96 5.79
N THR A 174 7.61 27.89 5.37
CA THR A 174 7.19 27.85 3.96
C THR A 174 6.29 29.05 3.62
N ALA A 175 6.27 29.43 2.35
CA ALA A 175 5.36 30.48 1.86
C ALA A 175 3.89 30.13 2.15
N GLU A 176 3.53 28.85 2.03
CA GLU A 176 2.17 28.37 2.32
C GLU A 176 1.78 28.65 3.77
N VAL A 177 2.65 28.35 4.74
CA VAL A 177 2.38 28.63 6.17
C VAL A 177 2.24 30.14 6.40
N PHE A 178 3.13 30.95 5.82
CA PHE A 178 3.05 32.41 5.94
C PHE A 178 1.71 32.95 5.40
N THR A 179 1.31 32.54 4.20
CA THR A 179 0.04 32.97 3.60
C THR A 179 -1.19 32.50 4.38
N LYS A 180 -1.14 31.32 5.01
CA LYS A 180 -2.24 30.83 5.88
C LYS A 180 -2.41 31.64 7.15
N LEU A 181 -1.34 32.25 7.63
CA LEU A 181 -1.33 33.05 8.86
C LEU A 181 -1.48 34.56 8.58
N LEU A 182 -1.41 34.95 7.31
CA LEU A 182 -1.63 36.32 6.88
C LEU A 182 -3.06 36.73 7.18
N ARG A 183 -3.22 37.84 7.89
CA ARG A 183 -4.49 38.51 8.13
C ARG A 183 -4.53 39.81 7.33
N ASP A 184 -5.57 40.61 7.55
CA ASP A 184 -5.73 41.95 6.97
C ASP A 184 -4.78 43.00 7.61
N ASP A 185 -3.50 42.66 7.79
CA ASP A 185 -2.49 43.64 8.21
C ASP A 185 -2.12 44.54 7.02
N PRO A 186 -2.17 45.88 7.16
CA PRO A 186 -1.86 46.81 6.08
C PRO A 186 -0.44 46.67 5.50
N TYR A 187 0.48 46.06 6.25
CA TYR A 187 1.89 45.87 5.86
C TYR A 187 2.19 44.42 5.45
N GLY A 188 1.17 43.55 5.38
CA GLY A 188 1.34 42.15 5.00
C GLY A 188 2.21 41.34 5.97
N ARG A 189 2.19 41.67 7.27
CA ARG A 189 2.94 40.97 8.32
C ARG A 189 2.08 39.92 9.03
N VAL A 190 2.75 38.97 9.68
CA VAL A 190 2.12 37.92 10.48
C VAL A 190 2.46 38.11 11.95
N SER A 191 1.52 37.82 12.86
CA SER A 191 1.80 37.86 14.30
C SER A 191 2.74 36.71 14.71
N VAL A 192 3.80 37.06 15.45
CA VAL A 192 4.77 36.11 16.01
C VAL A 192 4.07 35.06 16.88
N SER A 193 3.16 35.51 17.76
CA SER A 193 2.38 34.64 18.65
C SER A 193 1.54 33.62 17.88
N GLN A 194 0.97 34.03 16.74
CA GLN A 194 0.16 33.15 15.90
C GLN A 194 1.01 32.12 15.17
N LEU A 195 2.17 32.52 14.65
CA LEU A 195 3.13 31.61 14.04
C LEU A 195 3.62 30.57 15.03
N PHE A 196 4.03 31.00 16.23
CA PHE A 196 4.46 30.09 17.27
C PHE A 196 3.34 29.13 17.69
N SER A 197 2.14 29.64 17.93
CA SER A 197 0.96 28.82 18.27
C SER A 197 0.62 27.80 17.18
N TYR A 198 0.79 28.17 15.91
CA TYR A 198 0.61 27.27 14.78
C TYR A 198 1.62 26.12 14.80
N ILE A 199 2.90 26.44 14.97
CA ILE A 199 3.98 25.44 15.02
C ILE A 199 3.81 24.53 16.24
N MET A 200 3.56 25.11 17.42
CA MET A 200 3.25 24.38 18.66
C MET A 200 2.10 23.39 18.45
N ARG A 201 0.99 23.84 17.87
CA ARG A 201 -0.16 22.98 17.61
C ARG A 201 0.19 21.84 16.65
N LYS A 202 1.01 22.09 15.62
CA LYS A 202 1.44 21.06 14.68
C LYS A 202 2.34 20.01 15.35
N VAL A 203 3.30 20.44 16.17
CA VAL A 203 4.15 19.53 16.94
C VAL A 203 3.31 18.71 17.92
N TRP A 204 2.42 19.36 18.67
CA TRP A 204 1.54 18.70 19.63
C TRP A 204 0.66 17.62 18.97
N LEU A 205 0.05 17.91 17.82
CA LEU A 205 -0.73 16.92 17.07
C LEU A 205 0.09 15.69 16.68
N GLN A 206 1.36 15.87 16.27
CA GLN A 206 2.23 14.74 15.96
C GLN A 206 2.65 13.98 17.22
N GLN A 207 2.93 14.67 18.31
CA GLN A 207 3.23 14.05 19.61
C GLN A 207 2.05 13.18 20.07
N THR A 208 0.82 13.72 20.05
CA THR A 208 -0.39 12.97 20.38
C THR A 208 -0.57 11.76 19.47
N ARG A 209 -0.34 11.91 18.16
CA ARG A 209 -0.45 10.80 17.20
C ARG A 209 0.56 9.69 17.49
N ILE A 210 1.82 10.03 17.77
CA ILE A 210 2.84 9.06 18.16
C ILE A 210 2.46 8.42 19.49
N GLY A 211 2.03 9.22 20.47
CA GLY A 211 1.53 8.77 21.76
C GLY A 211 0.46 7.70 21.60
N LEU A 212 -0.64 8.00 20.90
CA LEU A 212 -1.70 7.04 20.60
C LEU A 212 -1.19 5.79 19.88
N SER A 213 -0.24 5.94 18.94
CA SER A 213 0.32 4.81 18.18
C SER A 213 1.14 3.83 19.04
N LEU A 214 1.66 4.28 20.19
CA LEU A 214 2.36 3.42 21.16
C LEU A 214 1.38 2.49 21.90
N PHE A 215 0.11 2.89 22.05
CA PHE A 215 -0.92 2.10 22.73
C PHE A 215 -1.66 1.15 21.77
N ASP A 216 -1.46 1.25 20.46
CA ASP A 216 -1.94 0.23 19.51
C ASP A 216 -1.13 -1.06 19.66
N ILE A 217 -1.56 -1.92 20.58
CA ILE A 217 -0.89 -3.19 20.94
C ILE A 217 -0.80 -4.10 19.72
N GLN A 218 -1.86 -4.18 18.91
CA GLN A 218 -1.92 -5.09 17.77
C GLN A 218 -1.24 -4.53 16.51
N GLY A 219 -1.03 -3.22 16.45
CA GLY A 219 -0.40 -2.53 15.33
C GLY A 219 -1.24 -2.52 14.08
N LEU A 220 -2.56 -2.55 14.22
CA LEU A 220 -3.49 -2.60 13.10
C LEU A 220 -3.85 -1.20 12.58
N GLY A 221 -3.40 -0.15 13.27
CA GLY A 221 -3.65 1.24 12.89
C GLY A 221 -4.97 1.81 13.41
N TYR A 222 -5.60 1.14 14.37
CA TYR A 222 -6.78 1.59 15.10
C TYR A 222 -6.64 1.21 16.58
N LEU A 223 -7.33 1.92 17.47
CA LEU A 223 -7.32 1.63 18.91
C LEU A 223 -8.60 0.95 19.35
N LYS A 224 -8.48 -0.09 20.19
CA LYS A 224 -9.61 -0.66 20.92
C LYS A 224 -9.93 0.15 22.16
N GLU A 225 -11.08 -0.12 22.77
CA GLU A 225 -11.46 0.51 24.05
C GLU A 225 -10.37 0.33 25.10
N SER A 226 -9.87 -0.88 25.30
CA SER A 226 -8.79 -1.18 26.26
C SER A 226 -7.50 -0.39 26.00
N ASP A 227 -7.16 -0.18 24.73
CA ASP A 227 -5.94 0.53 24.34
C ASP A 227 -6.08 2.02 24.70
N LEU A 228 -7.26 2.59 24.44
CA LEU A 228 -7.57 3.98 24.78
C LEU A 228 -7.73 4.17 26.29
N GLU A 229 -8.27 3.19 27.02
CA GLU A 229 -8.36 3.22 28.48
C GLU A 229 -6.96 3.36 29.09
N ASN A 230 -6.01 2.53 28.65
CA ASN A 230 -4.61 2.60 29.10
C ASN A 230 -3.97 3.94 28.76
N TYR A 231 -4.20 4.46 27.56
CA TYR A 231 -3.69 5.78 27.17
C TYR A 231 -4.22 6.90 28.06
N ILE A 232 -5.54 6.93 28.32
CA ILE A 232 -6.14 7.97 29.15
C ILE A 232 -5.68 7.84 30.60
N LEU A 233 -5.55 6.63 31.13
CA LEU A 233 -5.02 6.40 32.48
C LEU A 233 -3.62 7.00 32.66
N GLU A 234 -2.71 6.78 31.71
CA GLU A 234 -1.38 7.38 31.74
C GLU A 234 -1.39 8.90 31.52
N LEU A 235 -2.41 9.42 30.82
CA LEU A 235 -2.56 10.84 30.58
C LEU A 235 -3.05 11.62 31.82
N ILE A 236 -3.87 11.01 32.69
CA ILE A 236 -4.50 11.68 33.85
C ILE A 236 -3.51 12.50 34.69
N PRO A 237 -2.34 11.98 35.13
CA PRO A 237 -1.41 12.72 35.97
C PRO A 237 -0.83 13.97 35.31
N THR A 238 -0.88 14.04 33.98
CA THR A 238 -0.38 15.19 33.21
C THR A 238 -1.40 16.31 33.07
N LEU A 239 -2.67 16.06 33.43
CA LEU A 239 -3.79 16.99 33.27
C LEU A 239 -4.05 17.73 34.57
N PRO A 240 -3.66 19.01 34.71
CA PRO A 240 -3.77 19.73 35.97
C PRO A 240 -5.21 19.82 36.49
N GLN A 241 -6.18 19.79 35.58
CA GLN A 241 -7.61 19.87 35.88
C GLN A 241 -8.14 18.61 36.58
N LEU A 242 -7.40 17.50 36.52
CA LEU A 242 -7.76 16.22 37.14
C LEU A 242 -6.93 15.92 38.39
N ASN A 243 -6.07 16.84 38.82
CA ASN A 243 -5.21 16.65 40.01
C ASN A 243 -5.99 16.39 41.31
N CYS A 244 -7.26 16.81 41.36
CA CYS A 244 -8.11 16.60 42.53
C CYS A 244 -8.94 15.30 42.47
N LEU A 245 -8.80 14.51 41.38
CA LEU A 245 -9.51 13.25 41.24
C LEU A 245 -8.83 12.19 42.10
N GLU A 246 -9.60 11.55 42.97
CA GLU A 246 -9.11 10.43 43.78
C GLU A 246 -8.88 9.19 42.91
N GLU A 247 -7.80 8.44 43.15
CA GLU A 247 -7.41 7.26 42.37
C GLU A 247 -8.51 6.19 42.29
N SER A 248 -9.32 6.07 43.35
CA SER A 248 -10.46 5.16 43.41
C SER A 248 -11.53 5.46 42.33
N PHE A 249 -11.59 6.69 41.83
CA PHE A 249 -12.51 7.12 40.78
C PHE A 249 -11.90 7.07 39.37
N TYR A 250 -10.63 6.71 39.20
CA TYR A 250 -9.98 6.70 37.89
C TYR A 250 -10.68 5.76 36.92
N SER A 251 -11.04 4.56 37.36
CA SER A 251 -11.74 3.57 36.54
C SER A 251 -13.07 4.10 35.99
N PHE A 252 -13.86 4.79 36.83
CA PHE A 252 -15.13 5.39 36.42
C PHE A 252 -14.95 6.55 35.44
N TYR A 253 -13.96 7.41 35.70
CA TYR A 253 -13.64 8.53 34.81
C TYR A 253 -13.19 8.05 33.44
N VAL A 254 -12.21 7.13 33.40
CA VAL A 254 -11.64 6.61 32.16
C VAL A 254 -12.69 5.88 31.35
N CYS A 255 -13.48 5.00 31.96
CA CYS A 255 -14.56 4.29 31.29
C CYS A 255 -15.58 5.29 30.67
N THR A 256 -15.90 6.37 31.38
CA THR A 256 -16.79 7.43 30.87
C THR A 256 -16.16 8.20 29.71
N ALA A 257 -14.87 8.53 29.81
CA ALA A 257 -14.13 9.25 28.78
C ALA A 257 -14.00 8.44 27.48
N VAL A 258 -13.60 7.18 27.57
CA VAL A 258 -13.47 6.27 26.43
C VAL A 258 -14.80 6.12 25.70
N ARG A 259 -15.91 5.91 26.43
CA ARG A 259 -17.24 5.84 25.80
C ARG A 259 -17.63 7.11 25.06
N LYS A 260 -17.22 8.29 25.55
CA LYS A 260 -17.45 9.55 24.82
C LYS A 260 -16.65 9.57 23.51
N PHE A 261 -15.38 9.15 23.52
CA PHE A 261 -14.59 9.07 22.29
C PHE A 261 -15.20 8.12 21.27
N PHE A 262 -15.52 6.89 21.65
CA PHE A 262 -16.12 5.91 20.75
C PHE A 262 -17.50 6.35 20.23
N PHE A 263 -18.29 7.02 21.07
CA PHE A 263 -19.57 7.59 20.63
C PHE A 263 -19.42 8.58 19.47
N PHE A 264 -18.38 9.42 19.47
CA PHE A 264 -18.15 10.42 18.42
C PHE A 264 -17.28 9.91 17.27
N LEU A 265 -16.33 9.01 17.53
CA LEU A 265 -15.28 8.61 16.59
C LEU A 265 -15.52 7.24 15.92
N ASP A 266 -16.38 6.39 16.50
CA ASP A 266 -16.77 5.09 15.91
C ASP A 266 -18.28 5.05 15.63
N PRO A 267 -18.76 5.81 14.62
CA PRO A 267 -20.20 5.86 14.30
C PRO A 267 -20.74 4.51 13.81
N LEU A 268 -19.87 3.64 13.29
CA LEU A 268 -20.22 2.31 12.80
C LEU A 268 -20.21 1.24 13.91
N ARG A 269 -19.77 1.59 15.13
CA ARG A 269 -19.68 0.69 16.29
C ARG A 269 -18.90 -0.58 15.98
N THR A 270 -17.79 -0.41 15.27
CA THR A 270 -16.89 -1.50 14.88
C THR A 270 -15.96 -1.93 16.01
N GLY A 271 -15.88 -1.16 17.10
CA GLY A 271 -15.01 -1.42 18.23
C GLY A 271 -13.57 -0.97 18.00
N GLY A 272 -13.33 -0.11 17.01
CA GLY A 272 -12.05 0.52 16.73
C GLY A 272 -12.19 1.83 15.95
N PHE A 273 -11.30 2.80 16.21
CA PHE A 273 -11.17 4.03 15.42
C PHE A 273 -9.71 4.45 15.23
#